data_AF-D4XCK0-F1
#
_entry.id   AF-D4XCK0-F1
#
_cell.length_a   1.000
_cell.length_b   1.000
_cell.length_c   1.000
_cell.angle_alpha   90.00
_cell.angle_beta   90.00
_cell.angle_gamma   90.00
#
_symmetry.space_group_name_H-M   'P 1'
#
loop_
_entity.id
_entity.type
_entity.pdbx_description
1 polymer ?
#
loop_
_entity_poly.entity_id
_entity_poly.type
_entity_poly.pdbx_seq_one_letter_code
_entity_poly.pdbx_strand_id
1 'polypeptide(L)' 'CPYAPGASGNVVTEDLVFMFEAMGISTGIDLAKIIAARQPLAAGLPGEPLYGMTPDAGLPLGFTQAR' A
#
# COMPACT_ATOMS: atom_id res chain seq x y z
N CYS A 1 -11.94 -11.96 -4.49
CA CYS A 1 -12.41 -12.87 -3.41
C CYS A 1 -13.03 -14.12 -4.04
N PRO A 2 -12.66 -15.35 -3.64
CA PRO A 2 -13.17 -16.58 -4.30
C PRO A 2 -14.70 -16.71 -4.24
N TYR A 3 -15.34 -16.07 -3.25
CA TYR A 3 -16.80 -16.09 -3.06
C TYR A 3 -17.52 -14.92 -3.75
N ALA A 4 -16.79 -13.97 -4.33
CA ALA A 4 -17.35 -12.80 -5.01
C ALA A 4 -16.52 -12.50 -6.28
N PRO A 5 -16.92 -13.06 -7.44
CA PRO A 5 -16.25 -12.81 -8.71
C PRO A 5 -16.15 -11.31 -9.01
N GLY A 6 -14.95 -10.83 -9.34
CA GLY A 6 -14.68 -9.42 -9.61
C GLY A 6 -14.45 -8.53 -8.37
N ALA A 7 -14.63 -9.05 -7.15
CA ALA A 7 -14.28 -8.27 -5.95
C ALA A 7 -12.76 -8.15 -5.79
N SER A 8 -12.29 -6.93 -5.52
CA SER A 8 -10.88 -6.53 -5.41
C SER A 8 -10.08 -7.31 -4.36
N GLY A 9 -10.74 -7.90 -3.35
CA GLY A 9 -10.09 -8.70 -2.31
C GLY A 9 -9.78 -7.89 -1.06
N ASN A 10 -8.60 -8.10 -0.49
CA ASN A 10 -8.15 -7.35 0.69
C ASN A 10 -7.81 -5.91 0.28
N VAL A 11 -7.90 -5.01 1.26
CA VAL A 11 -7.41 -3.65 1.12
C VAL A 11 -5.89 -3.63 1.04
N VAL A 12 -5.34 -2.73 0.23
CA VAL A 12 -3.90 -2.54 0.03
C VAL A 12 -3.29 -1.93 1.30
N THR A 13 -2.24 -2.54 1.83
CA THR A 13 -1.64 -2.14 3.10
C THR A 13 -1.05 -0.73 3.02
N GLU A 14 -0.37 -0.40 1.93
CA GLU A 14 0.25 0.89 1.69
C GLU A 14 -0.79 2.02 1.64
N ASP A 15 -1.96 1.75 1.04
CA ASP A 15 -3.07 2.70 0.99
C ASP A 15 -3.67 2.94 2.39
N LEU A 16 -3.81 1.88 3.21
CA LEU A 16 -4.24 2.04 4.60
C LEU A 16 -3.24 2.80 5.45
N VAL A 17 -1.95 2.47 5.35
CA VAL A 17 -0.90 3.15 6.11
C VAL A 17 -0.88 4.62 5.75
N PHE A 18 -0.85 4.95 4.45
CA PHE A 18 -0.92 6.34 4.01
C PHE A 18 -2.16 7.06 4.54
N MET A 19 -3.34 6.44 4.45
CA MET A 19 -4.59 7.03 4.94
C MET A 19 -4.51 7.36 6.44
N PHE A 20 -4.10 6.41 7.29
CA PHE A 20 -4.02 6.64 8.74
C PHE A 20 -2.96 7.69 9.08
N GLU A 21 -1.79 7.62 8.47
CA GLU A 21 -0.71 8.58 8.70
C GLU A 21 -1.11 9.99 8.26
N ALA A 22 -1.81 10.14 7.13
CA ALA A 22 -2.36 11.41 6.67
C ALA A 22 -3.46 11.96 7.59
N MET A 23 -4.16 11.09 8.32
CA MET A 23 -5.12 11.47 9.37
C MET A 23 -4.45 11.80 10.71
N GLY A 24 -3.12 11.72 10.81
CA GLY A 24 -2.37 11.93 12.05
C GLY A 24 -2.40 10.73 13.01
N ILE A 25 -2.79 9.56 12.52
CA ILE A 25 -2.82 8.31 13.29
C ILE A 25 -1.55 7.51 12.95
N SER A 26 -0.63 7.45 13.91
CA SER A 26 0.61 6.68 13.76
C SER A 26 0.33 5.18 13.68
N THR A 27 0.83 4.56 12.62
CA THR A 27 0.72 3.11 12.38
C THR A 27 1.98 2.35 12.83
N GLY A 28 3.09 3.07 13.04
CA GLY A 28 4.41 2.49 13.29
C GLY A 28 5.03 1.79 12.07
N ILE A 29 4.40 1.87 10.90
CA ILE A 29 4.90 1.27 9.66
C ILE A 29 5.65 2.33 8.86
N ASP A 30 6.86 1.99 8.41
CA ASP A 30 7.66 2.83 7.51
C ASP A 30 7.12 2.71 6.08
N LEU A 31 6.52 3.80 5.58
CA LEU A 31 5.82 3.80 4.29
C LEU A 31 6.79 3.59 3.11
N ALA A 32 8.02 4.08 3.22
CA ALA A 32 9.04 3.86 2.19
C ALA A 32 9.47 2.39 2.13
N LYS A 33 9.65 1.74 3.30
CA LYS A 33 10.03 0.33 3.36
C LYS A 33 8.93 -0.60 2.84
N ILE A 34 7.67 -0.35 3.19
CA ILE A 34 6.57 -1.22 2.72
C ILE A 34 6.35 -1.08 1.21
N ILE A 35 6.51 0.13 0.64
CA ILE A 35 6.49 0.33 -0.82
C ILE A 35 7.67 -0.41 -1.47
N ALA A 36 8.87 -0.33 -0.91
CA ALA A 36 10.03 -1.06 -1.43
C ALA A 36 9.85 -2.60 -1.38
N ALA A 37 9.09 -3.12 -0.41
CA ALA A 37 8.80 -4.55 -0.30
C ALA A 37 7.94 -5.10 -1.46
N ARG A 38 7.31 -4.23 -2.26
CA ARG A 38 6.58 -4.64 -3.47
C ARG A 38 7.50 -5.24 -4.54
N GLN A 39 8.75 -4.79 -4.63
CA GLN A 39 9.71 -5.31 -5.62
C GLN A 39 9.99 -6.81 -5.42
N PRO A 40 10.42 -7.29 -4.23
CA PRO A 40 10.61 -8.73 -4.02
C PRO A 40 9.29 -9.51 -4.09
N LEU A 41 8.14 -8.91 -3.73
CA LEU A 41 6.83 -9.55 -3.90
C LEU A 41 6.51 -9.81 -5.38
N ALA A 42 6.69 -8.81 -6.24
CA ALA A 42 6.49 -8.94 -7.69
C ALA A 42 7.44 -9.97 -8.31
N ALA A 43 8.69 -10.03 -7.83
CA ALA A 43 9.65 -11.04 -8.27
C ALA A 43 9.28 -12.46 -7.83
N GLY A 44 8.70 -12.61 -6.63
CA GLY A 44 8.28 -13.90 -6.08
C GLY A 44 6.97 -14.44 -6.63
N LEU A 45 6.08 -13.57 -7.12
CA LEU A 45 4.78 -13.92 -7.69
C LEU A 45 4.63 -13.36 -9.12
N PRO A 46 5.43 -13.87 -10.07
CA PRO A 46 5.38 -13.38 -11.44
C PRO A 46 3.99 -13.63 -12.04
N GLY A 47 3.36 -12.58 -12.55
CA GLY A 47 2.04 -12.64 -13.19
C GLY A 47 0.85 -12.33 -12.26
N GLU A 48 1.06 -12.22 -10.95
CA GLU A 48 0.02 -11.74 -10.05
C GLU A 48 -0.03 -10.21 -10.07
N PRO A 49 -1.19 -9.59 -10.35
CA PRO A 49 -1.31 -8.14 -10.35
C PRO A 49 -1.17 -7.58 -8.93
N LEU A 50 -0.31 -6.55 -8.79
CA LEU A 50 -0.22 -5.77 -7.56
C LEU A 50 -1.06 -4.50 -7.69
N TYR A 51 -2.10 -4.39 -6.89
CA TYR A 51 -2.96 -3.20 -6.83
C TYR A 51 -2.40 -2.15 -5.85
N GLY A 52 -2.93 -0.93 -5.89
CA GLY A 52 -2.68 0.14 -4.92
C GLY A 52 -2.55 1.51 -5.56
N MET A 53 -3.15 2.54 -4.97
CA MET A 53 -3.08 3.90 -5.52
C MET A 53 -1.84 4.65 -5.05
N THR A 54 -1.48 4.49 -3.77
CA THR A 54 -0.31 5.11 -3.16
C THR A 54 1.02 4.68 -3.77
N PRO A 55 1.29 3.37 -4.00
CA PRO A 55 2.53 2.96 -4.64
C PRO A 55 2.64 3.41 -6.10
N ASP A 56 1.51 3.58 -6.80
CA ASP A 56 1.48 3.96 -8.22
C ASP A 56 1.59 5.48 -8.42
N ALA A 57 0.90 6.26 -7.58
CA ALA A 57 0.88 7.72 -7.66
C ALA A 57 2.03 8.40 -6.88
N GLY A 58 2.57 7.71 -5.88
CA GLY A 58 3.50 8.29 -4.91
C GLY A 58 2.81 9.13 -3.83
N LEU A 59 3.62 9.68 -2.92
CA LEU A 59 3.13 10.47 -1.81
C LEU A 59 2.87 11.93 -2.22
N PRO A 60 1.87 12.62 -1.65
CA PRO A 60 1.64 14.04 -1.89
C PRO A 60 2.87 14.89 -1.55
N LEU A 61 3.07 15.98 -2.27
CA LEU A 61 4.14 16.93 -1.99
C LEU A 61 4.01 17.49 -0.57
N GLY A 62 5.11 17.44 0.20
CA GLY A 62 5.14 17.91 1.59
C GLY A 62 4.48 16.96 2.59
N PHE A 63 4.05 15.76 2.17
CA PHE A 63 3.55 14.75 3.09
C PHE A 63 4.62 14.40 4.14
N THR A 64 4.19 14.36 5.40
CA THR A 64 5.00 13.96 6.54
C THR A 64 4.23 12.88 7.28
N GLN A 65 4.85 11.71 7.49
CA GLN A 65 4.26 10.65 8.32
C GLN A 65 4.00 11.14 9.75
N ALA A 66 2.93 10.62 10.35
CA ALA A 66 2.64 10.86 11.75
C ALA A 66 3.80 10.31 12.61
N ARG A 67 4.10 11.03 13.69
CA ARG A 67 5.14 10.64 14.65
C ARG A 67 4.53 9.93 15.84
#